data_AF-A0A3N6RS05-F1
#
_entry.id   AF-A0A3N6RS05-F1
#
_cell.length_a   1.000
_cell.length_b   1.000
_cell.length_c   1.000
_cell.angle_alpha   90.00
_cell.angle_beta   90.00
_cell.angle_gamma   90.00
#
_symmetry.space_group_name_H-M   'P 1'
#
loop_
_entity.id
_entity.type
_entity.pdbx_description
1 polymer ?
#
loop_
_entity_poly.entity_id
_entity_poly.type
_entity_poly.pdbx_seq_one_letter_code
_entity_poly.pdbx_strand_id
1 'polypeptide(L)'
;MENASDVDRIRLPPLKAEFFSPKRDFRFIVSTRDNWKSMRAYGKLVQLRDKVSELVWEKELPQEYGPRYVVVGQRGEVLMLDEWINVKSKYAIVVVNLQNDLIIQYTFDKVQEVLNVPASVIIQKAVQGSWWISGSPSLDKLGLGVYVPTADKILRVDLNTGELLVIKSIPT
;
A
#
# COMPACT_ATOMS: atom_id res chain seq x y z
N MET A 1 -42.99 16.20 1.16
CA MET A 1 -41.92 15.84 2.12
C MET A 1 -40.75 15.35 1.31
N GLU A 2 -39.82 16.26 0.99
CA GLU A 2 -38.53 15.92 0.41
C GLU A 2 -37.75 15.09 1.43
N ASN A 3 -37.39 13.86 1.07
CA ASN A 3 -36.48 13.07 1.87
C ASN A 3 -35.06 13.57 1.63
N ALA A 4 -34.47 14.08 2.70
CA ALA A 4 -33.10 14.53 2.78
C ALA A 4 -32.12 13.43 2.31
N SER A 5 -31.26 13.83 1.38
CA SER A 5 -29.92 13.32 1.05
C SER A 5 -29.57 11.88 1.44
N ASP A 6 -29.35 11.06 0.42
CA ASP A 6 -28.55 9.84 0.44
C ASP A 6 -27.09 10.22 0.79
N VAL A 7 -26.80 10.38 2.09
CA VAL A 7 -25.48 10.83 2.59
C VAL A 7 -24.45 9.72 2.40
N ASP A 8 -23.59 9.91 1.39
CA ASP A 8 -22.14 9.63 1.37
C ASP A 8 -21.66 8.46 2.27
N ARG A 9 -22.06 7.23 1.94
CA ARG A 9 -21.55 6.04 2.64
C ARG A 9 -20.10 5.79 2.24
N ILE A 10 -19.16 6.18 3.10
CA ILE A 10 -17.76 5.75 3.01
C ILE A 10 -17.72 4.23 2.87
N ARG A 11 -17.22 3.74 1.74
CA ARG A 11 -17.03 2.30 1.53
C ARG A 11 -15.86 1.83 2.36
N LEU A 12 -16.15 1.16 3.48
CA LEU A 12 -15.13 0.58 4.36
C LEU A 12 -14.31 -0.50 3.62
N PRO A 13 -13.06 -0.76 4.07
CA PRO A 13 -12.24 -1.82 3.51
C PRO A 13 -12.87 -3.20 3.71
N PRO A 14 -12.47 -4.21 2.92
CA PRO A 14 -12.79 -5.60 3.21
C PRO A 14 -12.36 -5.97 4.64
N LEU A 15 -13.14 -6.83 5.31
CA LEU A 15 -12.79 -7.31 6.66
C LEU A 15 -11.47 -8.09 6.69
N LYS A 16 -11.14 -8.71 5.56
CA LYS A 16 -9.90 -9.45 5.32
C LYS A 16 -9.52 -9.38 3.85
N ALA A 17 -8.24 -9.17 3.56
CA ALA A 17 -7.66 -9.25 2.23
C ALA A 17 -6.33 -10.02 2.28
N GLU A 18 -6.04 -10.80 1.23
CA GLU A 18 -4.81 -11.60 1.13
C GLU A 18 -4.01 -11.18 -0.10
N PHE A 19 -2.68 -11.10 0.06
CA PHE A 19 -1.74 -10.69 -0.97
C PHE A 19 -0.58 -11.68 -1.01
N PHE A 20 -0.06 -11.97 -2.20
CA PHE A 20 0.97 -12.99 -2.39
C PHE A 20 2.20 -12.41 -3.06
N SER A 21 3.37 -12.90 -2.64
CA SER A 21 4.61 -12.72 -3.40
C SER A 21 4.54 -13.43 -4.75
N PRO A 22 5.37 -13.06 -5.74
CA PRO A 22 5.31 -13.61 -7.10
C PRO A 22 5.38 -15.13 -7.17
N LYS A 23 6.33 -15.74 -6.44
CA LYS A 23 6.47 -17.20 -6.36
C LYS A 23 5.55 -17.85 -5.33
N ARG A 24 4.75 -17.04 -4.62
CA ARG A 24 3.84 -17.47 -3.55
C ARG A 24 4.54 -18.14 -2.37
N ASP A 25 5.81 -17.79 -2.13
CA ASP A 25 6.56 -18.21 -0.94
C ASP A 25 6.11 -17.43 0.32
N PHE A 26 5.45 -16.30 0.11
CA PHE A 26 4.90 -15.44 1.16
C PHE A 26 3.47 -15.04 0.85
N ARG A 27 2.65 -15.00 1.91
CA ARG A 27 1.31 -14.46 1.93
C ARG A 27 1.20 -13.42 3.03
N PHE A 28 0.73 -12.24 2.68
CA PHE A 28 0.38 -11.19 3.64
C PHE A 28 -1.13 -11.04 3.74
N ILE A 29 -1.63 -10.86 4.95
CA ILE A 29 -3.05 -10.73 5.25
C ILE A 29 -3.28 -9.41 5.97
N VAL A 30 -4.18 -8.59 5.45
CA VAL A 30 -4.73 -7.42 6.14
C VAL A 30 -6.09 -7.80 6.70
N SER A 31 -6.37 -7.43 7.95
CA SER A 31 -7.66 -7.70 8.59
C SER A 31 -8.01 -6.66 9.65
N THR A 32 -9.27 -6.66 10.08
CA THR A 32 -9.76 -5.95 11.27
C THR A 32 -10.33 -6.95 12.26
N ARG A 33 -10.18 -6.69 13.56
CA ARG A 33 -10.69 -7.58 14.64
C ARG A 33 -12.13 -7.26 15.05
N ASP A 34 -12.62 -6.07 14.73
CA ASP A 34 -13.89 -5.55 15.26
C ASP A 34 -14.80 -4.98 14.17
N ASN A 35 -14.60 -5.42 12.92
CA ASN A 35 -15.33 -4.94 11.74
C ASN A 35 -15.20 -3.42 11.54
N TRP A 36 -13.99 -2.89 11.70
CA TRP A 36 -13.63 -1.48 11.53
C TRP A 36 -14.26 -0.53 12.55
N LYS A 37 -14.65 -1.02 13.74
CA LYS A 37 -15.19 -0.16 14.82
C LYS A 37 -14.10 0.69 15.48
N SER A 38 -12.86 0.22 15.54
CA SER A 38 -11.74 0.91 16.22
C SER A 38 -10.75 1.63 15.30
N MET A 39 -10.98 1.64 13.98
CA MET A 39 -10.01 2.16 12.99
C MET A 39 -8.61 1.55 13.17
N ARG A 40 -8.56 0.23 13.41
CA ARG A 40 -7.31 -0.53 13.57
C ARG A 40 -7.23 -1.66 12.56
N ALA A 41 -6.24 -1.58 11.68
CA ALA A 41 -5.87 -2.66 10.79
C ALA A 41 -4.76 -3.52 11.40
N TYR A 42 -4.80 -4.81 11.09
CA TYR A 42 -3.80 -5.78 11.50
C TYR A 42 -3.21 -6.46 10.28
N GLY A 43 -1.88 -6.55 10.27
CA GLY A 43 -1.10 -7.22 9.24
C GLY A 43 -0.52 -8.52 9.77
N LYS A 44 -0.59 -9.58 8.95
CA LYS A 44 0.00 -10.88 9.25
C LYS A 44 0.78 -11.39 8.04
N LEU A 45 2.07 -11.63 8.21
CA LEU A 45 2.91 -12.25 7.19
C LEU A 45 3.11 -13.73 7.50
N VAL A 46 2.89 -14.57 6.49
CA VAL A 46 3.04 -16.01 6.55
C VAL A 46 4.01 -16.46 5.46
N GLN A 47 4.99 -17.29 5.82
CA GLN A 47 5.82 -17.99 4.87
C GLN A 47 5.16 -19.32 4.49
N LEU A 48 5.10 -19.59 3.19
CA LEU A 48 4.51 -20.77 2.61
C LEU A 48 5.65 -21.69 2.17
N ARG A 49 5.78 -22.87 2.79
CA ARG A 49 6.76 -23.90 2.42
C ARG A 49 6.03 -25.22 2.25
N ASP A 50 5.99 -25.73 1.03
CA ASP A 50 5.25 -26.94 0.67
C ASP A 50 3.78 -26.91 1.17
N LYS A 51 3.44 -27.77 2.13
CA LYS A 51 2.10 -27.86 2.74
C LYS A 51 2.00 -27.13 4.09
N VAL A 52 3.06 -26.46 4.52
CA VAL A 52 3.16 -25.78 5.82
C VAL A 52 3.06 -24.28 5.62
N SER A 53 2.27 -23.64 6.47
CA SER A 53 2.17 -22.19 6.61
C SER A 53 2.77 -21.78 7.95
N GLU A 54 3.89 -21.06 7.92
CA GLU A 54 4.58 -20.59 9.12
C GLU A 54 4.30 -19.10 9.34
N LEU A 55 3.88 -18.74 10.55
CA LEU A 55 3.74 -17.33 10.93
C LEU A 55 5.12 -16.70 11.03
N VAL A 56 5.38 -15.66 10.24
CA VAL A 56 6.61 -14.87 10.34
C VAL A 56 6.42 -13.76 11.37
N TRP A 57 5.38 -12.93 11.18
CA TRP A 57 5.02 -11.88 12.13
C TRP A 57 3.55 -11.47 12.00
N GLU A 58 3.02 -10.87 13.06
CA GLU A 58 1.71 -10.22 13.12
C GLU A 58 1.81 -8.92 13.93
N LYS A 59 1.22 -7.83 13.44
CA LYS A 59 1.16 -6.55 14.19
C LYS A 59 -0.04 -5.69 13.79
N GLU A 60 -0.35 -4.71 14.64
CA GLU A 60 -1.18 -3.56 14.24
C GLU A 60 -0.42 -2.73 13.20
N LEU A 61 -1.11 -2.31 12.13
CA LEU A 61 -0.55 -1.52 11.06
C LEU A 61 -0.61 -0.04 11.40
N PRO A 62 0.33 0.77 10.89
CA PRO A 62 0.28 2.22 11.10
C PRO A 62 -0.95 2.86 10.41
N GLN A 63 -1.43 2.30 9.29
CA GLN A 63 -2.65 2.74 8.62
C GLN A 63 -3.91 2.36 9.41
N GLU A 64 -4.73 3.35 9.77
CA GLU A 64 -5.93 3.18 10.59
C GLU A 64 -6.97 2.25 9.92
N TYR A 65 -7.34 2.57 8.67
CA TYR A 65 -8.25 1.75 7.85
C TYR A 65 -7.51 0.74 6.96
N GLY A 66 -6.25 0.48 7.29
CA GLY A 66 -5.39 -0.37 6.48
C GLY A 66 -4.98 0.26 5.15
N PRO A 67 -4.04 -0.41 4.46
CA PRO A 67 -3.51 0.08 3.20
C PRO A 67 -4.52 -0.05 2.05
N ARG A 68 -4.50 0.92 1.13
CA ARG A 68 -5.30 0.83 -0.10
C ARG A 68 -4.74 -0.19 -1.08
N TYR A 69 -3.42 -0.20 -1.25
CA TYR A 69 -2.72 -1.22 -2.03
C TYR A 69 -1.65 -1.89 -1.18
N VAL A 70 -1.45 -3.18 -1.43
CA VAL A 70 -0.38 -3.96 -0.82
C VAL A 70 0.35 -4.73 -1.91
N VAL A 71 1.67 -4.73 -1.82
CA VAL A 71 2.54 -5.56 -2.64
C VAL A 71 3.48 -6.34 -1.72
N VAL A 72 3.59 -7.64 -1.97
CA VAL A 72 4.51 -8.52 -1.22
C VAL A 72 5.72 -8.82 -2.10
N GLY A 73 6.89 -8.41 -1.65
CA GLY A 73 8.17 -8.67 -2.28
C GLY A 73 8.54 -10.15 -2.25
N GLN A 74 9.49 -10.53 -3.10
CA GLN A 74 9.91 -11.92 -3.23
C GLN A 74 10.72 -12.43 -2.04
N ARG A 75 11.24 -11.55 -1.17
CA ARG A 75 11.98 -11.94 0.04
C ARG A 75 11.17 -11.69 1.32
N GLY A 76 9.86 -11.44 1.18
CA GLY A 76 8.94 -11.24 2.30
C GLY A 76 8.82 -9.81 2.78
N GLU A 77 9.36 -8.84 2.02
CA GLU A 77 9.07 -7.42 2.24
C GLU A 77 7.58 -7.15 1.93
N VAL A 78 6.96 -6.26 2.70
CA VAL A 78 5.58 -5.85 2.49
C VAL A 78 5.56 -4.34 2.29
N LEU A 79 5.21 -3.94 1.06
CA LEU A 79 4.92 -2.55 0.74
C LEU A 79 3.43 -2.31 0.88
N MET A 80 3.10 -1.28 1.64
CA MET A 80 1.75 -0.80 1.89
C MET A 80 1.66 0.63 1.37
N LEU A 81 0.70 0.89 0.49
CA LEU A 81 0.55 2.15 -0.20
C LEU A 81 -0.81 2.76 0.09
N ASP A 82 -0.75 4.02 0.52
CA ASP A 82 -1.87 4.88 0.82
C ASP A 82 -2.82 4.31 1.88
N GLU A 83 -3.72 5.15 2.38
CA GLU A 83 -4.77 4.70 3.29
C GLU A 83 -6.08 4.42 2.53
N TRP A 84 -6.87 3.47 3.01
CA TRP A 84 -8.13 3.11 2.38
C TRP A 84 -9.17 4.24 2.40
N ILE A 85 -9.09 5.13 3.38
CA ILE A 85 -9.94 6.32 3.41
C ILE A 85 -9.33 7.43 2.54
N ASN A 86 -10.19 8.22 1.90
CA ASN A 86 -9.79 9.29 0.99
C ASN A 86 -9.36 10.52 1.80
N VAL A 87 -8.16 10.47 2.39
CA VAL A 87 -7.55 11.57 3.14
C VAL A 87 -6.10 11.76 2.73
N LYS A 88 -5.55 12.97 2.95
CA LYS A 88 -4.12 13.22 2.75
C LYS A 88 -3.31 12.25 3.62
N SER A 89 -2.63 11.32 2.95
CA SER A 89 -2.05 10.17 3.64
C SER A 89 -0.80 10.51 4.46
N LYS A 90 -0.88 10.23 5.77
CA LYS A 90 0.28 10.19 6.68
C LYS A 90 1.16 8.97 6.42
N TYR A 91 0.61 7.96 5.76
CA TYR A 91 1.21 6.66 5.49
C TYR A 91 1.14 6.34 4.00
N ALA A 92 1.61 7.28 3.18
CA ALA A 92 1.56 7.16 1.72
C ALA A 92 2.36 5.95 1.23
N ILE A 93 3.54 5.72 1.82
CA ILE A 93 4.39 4.56 1.53
C ILE A 93 4.92 4.01 2.85
N VAL A 94 4.67 2.74 3.12
CA VAL A 94 5.20 2.03 4.29
C VAL A 94 5.80 0.71 3.82
N VAL A 95 7.06 0.45 4.17
CA VAL A 95 7.73 -0.82 3.86
C VAL A 95 8.15 -1.49 5.16
N VAL A 96 7.74 -2.74 5.33
CA VAL A 96 8.12 -3.60 6.45
C VAL A 96 8.88 -4.80 5.91
N ASN A 97 10.00 -5.16 6.53
CA ASN A 97 10.80 -6.31 6.10
C ASN A 97 10.29 -7.65 6.67
N LEU A 98 10.98 -8.73 6.33
CA LEU A 98 10.68 -10.07 6.84
C LEU A 98 10.84 -10.18 8.36
N GLN A 99 11.72 -9.39 8.98
CA GLN A 99 11.99 -9.35 10.41
C GLN A 99 10.99 -8.48 11.19
N ASN A 100 9.97 -7.93 10.52
CA ASN A 100 8.97 -6.99 11.05
C ASN A 100 9.50 -5.57 11.31
N ASP A 101 10.71 -5.24 10.87
CA ASP A 101 11.27 -3.90 10.98
C ASP A 101 10.62 -2.96 9.96
N LEU A 102 10.37 -1.73 10.39
CA LEU A 102 9.95 -0.65 9.51
C LEU A 102 11.16 -0.13 8.75
N ILE A 103 11.25 -0.42 7.44
CA ILE A 103 12.32 0.10 6.58
C ILE A 103 12.08 1.60 6.32
N ILE A 104 10.87 1.96 5.88
CA ILE A 104 10.47 3.34 5.63
C ILE A 104 9.01 3.59 5.97
N GLN A 105 8.75 4.85 6.30
CA GLN A 105 7.41 5.44 6.32
C GLN A 105 7.50 6.84 5.70
N TYR A 106 6.78 7.06 4.61
CA TYR A 106 6.71 8.35 3.94
C TYR A 106 5.28 8.88 3.90
N THR A 107 5.17 10.20 4.07
CA THR A 107 3.94 10.96 3.89
C THR A 107 3.74 11.31 2.42
N PHE A 108 2.54 11.78 2.09
CA PHE A 108 2.27 12.37 0.77
C PHE A 108 3.23 13.51 0.42
N ASP A 109 3.65 14.32 1.39
CA ASP A 109 4.56 15.45 1.14
C ASP A 109 5.93 14.98 0.64
N LYS A 110 6.42 13.85 1.14
CA LYS A 110 7.66 13.25 0.64
C LYS A 110 7.50 12.71 -0.80
N VAL A 111 6.35 12.12 -1.11
CA VAL A 111 6.02 11.69 -2.48
C VAL A 111 6.03 12.89 -3.43
N GLN A 112 5.40 13.99 -3.03
CA GLN A 112 5.37 15.24 -3.80
C GLN A 112 6.78 15.80 -4.03
N GLU A 113 7.60 15.86 -2.97
CA GLU A 113 8.98 16.33 -3.00
C GLU A 113 9.81 15.51 -4.02
N VAL A 114 9.76 14.18 -3.94
CA VAL A 114 10.53 13.29 -4.82
C VAL A 114 10.10 13.41 -6.28
N LEU A 115 8.79 13.52 -6.54
CA LEU A 115 8.27 13.66 -7.90
C LEU A 115 8.58 15.02 -8.52
N ASN A 116 8.79 16.04 -7.67
CA ASN A 116 8.90 17.44 -8.05
C ASN A 116 7.72 17.90 -8.93
N VAL A 117 6.51 17.60 -8.47
CA VAL A 117 5.24 17.94 -9.13
C VAL A 117 4.33 18.64 -8.11
N PRO A 118 3.56 19.67 -8.50
CA PRO A 118 2.59 20.29 -7.60
C PRO A 118 1.57 19.28 -7.06
N ALA A 119 1.22 19.37 -5.77
CA ALA A 119 0.23 18.50 -5.13
C ALA A 119 -1.10 18.44 -5.90
N SER A 120 -1.57 19.58 -6.42
CA SER A 120 -2.81 19.68 -7.18
C SER A 120 -2.81 18.79 -8.43
N VAL A 121 -1.68 18.71 -9.13
CA VAL A 121 -1.54 17.86 -10.32
C VAL A 121 -1.54 16.38 -9.94
N ILE A 122 -0.89 16.02 -8.83
CA ILE A 122 -0.88 14.65 -8.32
C ILE A 122 -2.29 14.21 -7.95
N ILE A 123 -3.01 15.02 -7.16
CA ILE A 123 -4.37 14.74 -6.69
C ILE A 123 -5.34 14.65 -7.87
N GLN A 124 -5.25 15.58 -8.85
CA GLN A 124 -6.13 15.59 -10.03
C GLN A 124 -6.03 14.30 -10.85
N LYS A 125 -4.86 13.65 -10.85
CA LYS A 125 -4.60 12.41 -11.61
C LYS A 125 -4.73 11.14 -10.78
N ALA A 126 -4.90 11.27 -9.48
CA ALA A 126 -5.10 10.12 -8.61
C ALA A 126 -6.46 9.47 -8.91
N VAL A 127 -6.51 8.15 -8.82
CA VAL A 127 -7.70 7.35 -9.17
C VAL A 127 -8.11 6.44 -8.01
N GLN A 128 -9.31 5.86 -8.11
CA GLN A 128 -9.81 4.83 -7.18
C GLN A 128 -9.79 5.28 -5.72
N GLY A 129 -10.01 6.58 -5.46
CA GLY A 129 -10.02 7.19 -4.14
C GLY A 129 -8.64 7.30 -3.48
N SER A 130 -7.54 7.00 -4.18
CA SER A 130 -6.20 7.31 -3.71
C SER A 130 -5.96 8.82 -3.75
N TRP A 131 -5.08 9.31 -2.88
CA TRP A 131 -4.64 10.70 -2.90
C TRP A 131 -3.55 11.00 -3.93
N TRP A 132 -2.84 9.96 -4.39
CA TRP A 132 -1.62 10.14 -5.17
C TRP A 132 -1.30 9.06 -6.20
N ILE A 133 -2.04 7.96 -6.22
CA ILE A 133 -1.78 6.84 -7.12
C ILE A 133 -2.69 6.98 -8.35
N SER A 134 -2.11 7.03 -9.55
CA SER A 134 -2.85 7.20 -10.82
C SER A 134 -3.14 5.88 -11.55
N GLY A 135 -2.70 4.75 -11.00
CA GLY A 135 -2.96 3.41 -11.55
C GLY A 135 -2.43 2.31 -10.63
N SER A 136 -2.76 1.05 -10.94
CA SER A 136 -2.37 -0.08 -10.09
C SER A 136 -0.85 -0.21 -9.95
N PRO A 137 -0.31 -0.28 -8.72
CA PRO A 137 1.09 -0.60 -8.49
C PRO A 137 1.47 -1.96 -9.08
N SER A 138 2.70 -2.10 -9.54
CA SER A 138 3.21 -3.36 -10.10
C SER A 138 4.61 -3.65 -9.59
N LEU A 139 4.88 -4.93 -9.32
CA LEU A 139 6.18 -5.38 -8.85
C LEU A 139 7.11 -5.62 -10.06
N ASP A 140 8.40 -5.34 -9.90
CA ASP A 140 9.40 -5.67 -10.91
C ASP A 140 9.61 -7.19 -11.05
N LYS A 141 10.28 -7.60 -12.13
CA LYS A 141 10.48 -9.03 -12.47
C LYS A 141 11.23 -9.82 -11.39
N LEU A 142 12.06 -9.15 -10.60
CA LEU A 142 12.86 -9.78 -9.54
C LEU A 142 12.12 -9.82 -8.20
N GLY A 143 11.04 -9.05 -8.07
CA GLY A 143 10.28 -8.94 -6.84
C GLY A 143 10.94 -8.05 -5.80
N LEU A 144 11.81 -7.12 -6.21
CA LEU A 144 12.65 -6.30 -5.34
C LEU A 144 12.28 -4.82 -5.37
N GLY A 145 11.51 -4.37 -6.35
CA GLY A 145 11.03 -3.00 -6.44
C GLY A 145 9.61 -2.92 -6.97
N VAL A 146 8.89 -1.86 -6.60
CA VAL A 146 7.51 -1.63 -7.02
C VAL A 146 7.41 -0.34 -7.81
N TYR A 147 6.81 -0.42 -8.98
CA TYR A 147 6.43 0.72 -9.80
C TYR A 147 5.04 1.20 -9.40
N VAL A 148 4.94 2.44 -8.97
CA VAL A 148 3.69 3.11 -8.62
C VAL A 148 3.43 4.22 -9.63
N PRO A 149 2.42 4.08 -10.50
CA PRO A 149 1.98 5.17 -11.35
C PRO A 149 1.50 6.35 -10.51
N THR A 150 2.07 7.53 -10.75
CA THR A 150 1.73 8.77 -10.04
C THR A 150 1.79 9.96 -10.98
N ALA A 151 0.66 10.66 -11.14
CA ALA A 151 0.51 11.69 -12.17
C ALA A 151 0.93 11.15 -13.55
N ASP A 152 1.85 11.84 -14.24
CA ASP A 152 2.44 11.42 -15.52
C ASP A 152 3.81 10.74 -15.37
N LYS A 153 4.11 10.25 -14.17
CA LYS A 153 5.41 9.66 -13.82
C LYS A 153 5.19 8.29 -13.19
N ILE A 154 6.30 7.59 -12.99
CA ILE A 154 6.33 6.36 -12.20
C ILE A 154 7.30 6.57 -11.05
N LEU A 155 6.82 6.32 -9.84
CA LEU A 155 7.65 6.23 -8.66
C LEU A 155 8.04 4.77 -8.46
N ARG A 156 9.33 4.45 -8.56
CA ARG A 156 9.86 3.15 -8.13
C ARG A 156 10.21 3.23 -6.65
N VAL A 157 9.69 2.28 -5.87
CA VAL A 157 10.08 2.03 -4.48
C VAL A 157 10.99 0.81 -4.46
N ASP A 158 12.20 0.94 -3.92
CA ASP A 158 13.05 -0.21 -3.62
C ASP A 158 12.59 -0.88 -2.32
N LEU A 159 12.29 -2.18 -2.35
CA LEU A 159 11.75 -2.87 -1.19
C LEU A 159 12.82 -3.17 -0.13
N ASN A 160 14.09 -3.20 -0.51
CA ASN A 160 15.19 -3.48 0.41
C ASN A 160 15.60 -2.25 1.20
N THR A 161 15.71 -1.11 0.51
CA THR A 161 16.25 0.13 1.07
C THR A 161 15.17 1.16 1.38
N GLY A 162 14.00 1.02 0.77
CA GLY A 162 12.94 2.03 0.80
C GLY A 162 13.23 3.26 -0.08
N GLU A 163 14.32 3.24 -0.86
CA GLU A 163 14.67 4.34 -1.74
C GLU A 163 13.61 4.58 -2.81
N LEU A 164 13.41 5.86 -3.14
CA LEU A 164 12.45 6.32 -4.12
C LEU A 164 13.16 6.84 -5.36
N LEU A 165 12.79 6.33 -6.54
CA LEU A 165 13.35 6.75 -7.83
C LEU A 165 12.22 7.13 -8.79
N VAL A 166 12.35 8.27 -9.45
CA VAL A 166 11.38 8.71 -10.46
C VAL A 166 11.80 8.20 -11.84
N ILE A 167 10.92 7.45 -12.49
CA ILE A 167 11.12 6.90 -13.82
C ILE A 167 10.21 7.65 -14.80
N LYS A 168 10.80 8.08 -15.93
CA LYS A 168 10.12 8.88 -16.96
C LYS A 168 9.22 8.05 -17.91
N SER A 169 9.33 6.73 -17.91
CA SER A 169 8.50 5.80 -18.71
C SER A 169 8.69 4.34 -18.27
N ILE A 170 7.67 3.49 -18.42
CA ILE A 170 7.84 2.03 -18.30
C ILE A 170 8.74 1.59 -19.47
N PRO A 171 9.86 0.88 -19.26
CA PRO A 171 10.49 0.15 -20.36
C PRO A 171 9.47 -0.87 -20.86
N THR A 172 8.93 -0.65 -22.06
CA THR A 172 8.14 -1.65 -22.80
C THR A 172 8.93 -2.93 -23.01
#